data_AF-A0A0W0FDZ9-F1
#
_entry.id   AF-A0A0W0FDZ9-F1
#
_cell.length_a   1.000
_cell.length_b   1.000
_cell.length_c   1.000
_cell.angle_alpha   90.00
_cell.angle_beta   90.00
_cell.angle_gamma   90.00
#
_symmetry.space_group_name_H-M   'P 1'
#
loop_
_entity.id
_entity.type
_entity.pdbx_description
1 polymer ?
#
loop_
_entity_poly.entity_id
_entity_poly.type
_entity_poly.pdbx_seq_one_letter_code
_entity_poly.pdbx_strand_id
1 'polypeptide(L)'
;MADSGNGGATGDTLAQVKAMLNNSSLLKKTKTAPPWKHEEPEQLVLWLDDLDAIFETANITNNWVKIQKVLEWIEYATKNEMSGLESAKKSHLEANWEEFKKKLTA
;
A
#
# COMPACT_ATOMS: atom_id res chain seq x y z
N MET A 1 -41.19 2.59 15.21
CA MET A 1 -40.24 2.85 14.11
C MET A 1 -38.85 2.61 14.70
N ALA A 2 -38.34 1.38 14.58
CA ALA A 2 -36.97 1.04 14.99
C ALA A 2 -36.04 1.56 13.87
N ASP A 3 -35.11 2.46 14.19
CA ASP A 3 -33.75 2.19 14.67
C ASP A 3 -32.90 1.38 13.69
N SER A 4 -31.74 1.97 13.36
CA SER A 4 -30.42 1.36 13.25
C SER A 4 -29.66 1.96 12.08
N GLY A 5 -28.68 2.79 12.42
CA GLY A 5 -27.69 3.27 11.47
C GLY A 5 -26.96 2.11 10.82
N ASN A 6 -26.61 2.28 9.55
CA ASN A 6 -25.63 1.44 8.89
C ASN A 6 -24.59 2.34 8.23
N GLY A 7 -23.68 2.86 9.07
CA GLY A 7 -22.37 3.27 8.61
C GLY A 7 -21.64 2.02 8.12
N GLY A 8 -21.62 1.81 6.81
CA GLY A 8 -21.03 0.64 6.18
C GLY A 8 -20.32 1.02 4.90
N ALA A 9 -19.00 1.16 4.99
CA ALA A 9 -18.04 1.18 3.89
C ALA A 9 -18.40 2.06 2.68
N THR A 10 -18.27 3.38 2.82
CA THR A 10 -18.01 4.22 1.64
C THR A 10 -16.56 3.95 1.22
N GLY A 11 -16.34 2.88 0.45
CA GLY A 11 -15.06 2.66 -0.21
C GLY A 11 -14.67 3.91 -0.98
N ASP A 12 -13.39 4.28 -0.95
CA ASP A 12 -12.91 5.49 -1.61
C ASP A 12 -13.41 5.53 -3.07
N THR A 13 -14.03 6.64 -3.46
CA THR A 13 -14.44 6.85 -4.84
C THR A 13 -13.22 6.81 -5.75
N LEU A 14 -13.42 6.45 -7.03
CA LEU A 14 -12.32 6.44 -8.01
C LEU A 14 -11.57 7.79 -8.09
N ALA A 15 -12.28 8.91 -7.89
CA ALA A 15 -11.69 10.24 -7.86
C ALA A 15 -10.76 10.43 -6.64
N GLN A 16 -11.15 9.95 -5.46
CA GLN A 16 -10.32 9.98 -4.24
C GLN A 16 -9.09 9.08 -4.41
N VAL A 17 -9.26 7.86 -4.92
CA VAL A 17 -8.15 6.94 -5.22
C VAL A 17 -7.16 7.59 -6.18
N LYS A 18 -7.66 8.22 -7.25
CA LYS A 18 -6.82 8.93 -8.22
C LYS A 18 -6.10 10.13 -7.60
N ALA A 19 -6.75 10.88 -6.71
CA ALA A 19 -6.11 11.98 -5.99
C ALA A 19 -4.97 11.47 -5.08
N MET A 20 -5.18 10.38 -4.36
CA MET A 20 -4.17 9.75 -3.51
C MET A 20 -2.96 9.24 -4.31
N LEU A 21 -3.18 8.61 -5.48
CA LEU A 21 -2.09 8.18 -6.36
C LEU A 21 -1.19 9.35 -6.83
N ASN A 22 -1.77 10.54 -6.99
CA ASN A 22 -1.10 11.74 -7.46
C ASN A 22 -0.68 12.68 -6.31
N ASN A 23 -0.78 12.23 -5.06
CA ASN A 23 -0.46 13.04 -3.89
C ASN A 23 1.02 13.43 -3.92
N SER A 24 1.30 14.74 -3.92
CA SER A 24 2.66 15.28 -4.01
C SER A 24 3.50 15.06 -2.75
N SER A 25 2.87 14.69 -1.63
CA SER A 25 3.52 14.34 -0.37
C SER A 25 4.11 12.93 -0.40
N LEU A 26 3.72 12.11 -1.38
CA LEU A 26 4.33 10.81 -1.61
C LEU A 26 5.68 10.95 -2.31
N LEU A 27 6.53 9.95 -2.06
CA LEU A 27 7.82 9.87 -2.69
C LEU A 27 7.68 9.73 -4.22
N LYS A 28 8.44 10.54 -4.94
CA LYS A 28 8.57 10.40 -6.39
C LYS A 28 9.45 9.19 -6.69
N LYS A 29 9.11 8.46 -7.76
CA LYS A 29 9.78 7.23 -8.26
C LYS A 29 11.31 7.26 -8.24
N THR A 30 11.93 8.43 -8.33
CA THR A 30 13.38 8.60 -8.43
C THR A 30 14.08 9.11 -7.17
N LYS A 31 13.37 9.44 -6.08
CA LYS A 31 13.98 10.29 -5.03
C LYS A 31 14.31 9.65 -3.70
N THR A 32 13.48 8.79 -3.08
CA THR A 32 13.77 8.47 -1.66
C THR A 32 12.94 7.34 -1.05
N ALA A 33 12.46 6.34 -1.81
CA ALA A 33 11.89 5.18 -1.14
C ALA A 33 13.00 4.45 -0.39
N PRO A 34 12.82 4.08 0.89
CA PRO A 34 13.79 3.25 1.57
C PRO A 34 13.94 1.97 0.73
N PRO A 35 15.16 1.60 0.30
CA PRO A 35 15.34 0.39 -0.47
C PRO A 35 15.25 -0.81 0.49
N TRP A 36 14.42 -1.79 0.17
CA TRP A 36 14.52 -3.12 0.77
C TRP A 36 15.12 -4.08 -0.25
N LYS A 37 16.15 -4.80 0.18
CA LYS A 37 16.76 -5.88 -0.60
C LYS A 37 16.24 -7.21 -0.10
N HIS A 38 15.83 -8.07 -1.02
CA HIS A 38 15.41 -9.43 -0.70
C HIS A 38 16.50 -10.23 0.04
N GLU A 39 17.78 -9.88 -0.15
CA GLU A 39 18.92 -10.49 0.53
C GLU A 39 18.98 -10.20 2.04
N GLU A 40 18.20 -9.22 2.53
CA GLU A 40 18.15 -8.79 3.93
C GLU A 40 16.71 -8.94 4.48
N PRO A 41 16.19 -10.18 4.62
CA PRO A 41 14.82 -10.42 5.06
C PRO A 41 14.53 -9.89 6.47
N GLU A 42 15.54 -9.78 7.34
CA GLU A 42 15.41 -9.18 8.67
C GLU A 42 15.04 -7.69 8.64
N GLN A 43 15.36 -6.99 7.54
CA GLN A 43 15.02 -5.57 7.34
C GLN A 43 13.59 -5.39 6.82
N LEU A 44 12.90 -6.46 6.39
CA LEU A 44 11.59 -6.37 5.77
C LEU A 44 10.55 -5.72 6.71
N VAL A 45 10.54 -6.12 7.99
CA VAL A 45 9.58 -5.58 8.96
C VAL A 45 9.83 -4.09 9.21
N LEU A 46 11.09 -3.70 9.44
CA LEU A 46 11.47 -2.30 9.64
C LEU A 46 11.11 -1.44 8.42
N TRP A 47 11.34 -1.97 7.22
CA TRP A 47 10.98 -1.31 5.98
C TRP A 47 9.47 -1.13 5.81
N LEU A 48 8.66 -2.12 6.20
CA LEU A 48 7.20 -2.00 6.20
C LEU A 48 6.71 -0.93 7.20
N ASP A 49 7.33 -0.82 8.37
CA ASP A 49 7.03 0.22 9.36
C ASP A 49 7.36 1.63 8.82
N ASP A 50 8.50 1.80 8.13
CA ASP A 50 8.86 3.05 7.47
C ASP A 50 7.83 3.46 6.40
N LEU A 51 7.32 2.48 5.63
CA LEU A 51 6.27 2.73 4.64
C LEU A 51 4.96 3.17 5.28
N ASP A 52 4.57 2.58 6.41
CA ASP A 52 3.37 2.99 7.14
C ASP A 52 3.49 4.45 7.62
N ALA A 53 4.65 4.85 8.14
CA ALA A 53 4.90 6.23 8.55
C ALA A 53 4.82 7.22 7.36
N ILE A 54 5.33 6.82 6.18
CA ILE A 54 5.23 7.63 4.95
C ILE A 54 3.77 7.79 4.53
N PHE A 55 2.99 6.72 4.53
CA PHE A 55 1.58 6.76 4.13
C PHE A 55 0.72 7.54 5.12
N GLU A 56 0.99 7.43 6.43
CA GLU A 56 0.34 8.23 7.45
C GLU A 56 0.63 9.73 7.26
N THR A 57 1.90 10.09 7.07
CA THR A 57 2.32 11.48 6.83
C THR A 57 1.67 12.06 5.57
N ALA A 58 1.51 11.23 4.52
CA ALA A 58 0.87 11.64 3.27
C ALA A 58 -0.66 11.52 3.28
N ASN A 59 -1.28 11.10 4.40
CA ASN A 59 -2.71 10.83 4.53
C ASN A 59 -3.26 9.88 3.45
N ILE A 60 -2.53 8.80 3.18
CA ILE A 60 -2.97 7.74 2.26
C ILE A 60 -3.71 6.67 3.05
N THR A 61 -5.04 6.67 2.90
CA THR A 61 -5.92 5.72 3.60
C THR A 61 -6.27 4.51 2.75
N ASN A 62 -6.24 4.63 1.42
CA ASN A 62 -6.61 3.54 0.54
C ASN A 62 -5.52 2.46 0.45
N ASN A 63 -5.85 1.24 0.85
CA ASN A 63 -4.91 0.10 0.87
C ASN A 63 -4.34 -0.24 -0.51
N TRP A 64 -5.15 -0.17 -1.57
CA TRP A 64 -4.66 -0.46 -2.91
C TRP A 64 -3.65 0.58 -3.36
N VAL A 65 -3.89 1.87 -3.04
CA VAL A 65 -2.92 2.93 -3.33
C VAL A 65 -1.59 2.67 -2.63
N LYS A 66 -1.61 2.25 -1.36
CA LYS A 66 -0.41 1.86 -0.62
C LYS A 66 0.37 0.77 -1.36
N ILE A 67 -0.31 -0.34 -1.72
CA ILE A 67 0.29 -1.46 -2.45
C ILE A 67 0.88 -1.01 -3.79
N GLN A 68 0.14 -0.23 -4.59
CA GLN A 68 0.63 0.24 -5.89
C GLN A 68 1.86 1.15 -5.76
N LYS A 69 1.92 1.98 -4.71
CA LYS A 69 3.06 2.85 -4.46
C LYS A 69 4.30 2.05 -4.06
N VAL A 70 4.14 1.06 -3.21
CA VAL A 70 5.23 0.13 -2.88
C VAL A 70 5.77 -0.56 -4.13
N LEU A 71 4.89 -1.11 -4.98
CA LEU A 71 5.28 -1.75 -6.25
C LEU A 71 5.90 -0.77 -7.27
N GLU A 72 5.67 0.54 -7.14
CA GLU A 72 6.32 1.58 -7.94
C GLU A 72 7.72 1.93 -7.44
N TRP A 73 7.97 1.76 -6.14
CA TRP A 73 9.16 2.22 -5.44
C TRP A 73 10.27 1.17 -5.30
N ILE A 74 9.91 -0.11 -5.31
CA ILE A 74 10.88 -1.21 -5.20
C ILE A 74 11.56 -1.52 -6.54
N GLU A 75 12.72 -2.19 -6.45
CA GLU A 75 13.46 -2.65 -7.62
C GLU A 75 12.66 -3.66 -8.45
N TYR A 76 12.95 -3.73 -9.75
CA TYR A 76 12.18 -4.53 -10.70
C TYR A 76 12.12 -6.04 -10.34
N ALA A 77 13.23 -6.61 -9.86
CA ALA A 77 13.29 -8.01 -9.48
C ALA A 77 12.31 -8.31 -8.33
N THR A 78 12.42 -7.56 -7.24
CA THR A 78 11.54 -7.63 -6.07
C THR A 78 10.09 -7.32 -6.42
N LYS A 79 9.87 -6.35 -7.32
CA LYS A 79 8.54 -6.02 -7.83
C LYS A 79 7.84 -7.22 -8.45
N ASN A 80 8.56 -7.99 -9.28
CA ASN A 80 7.97 -9.11 -9.98
C ASN A 80 7.44 -10.17 -8.99
N GLU A 81 8.21 -10.46 -7.95
CA GLU A 81 7.82 -11.38 -6.87
C GLU A 81 6.60 -10.86 -6.09
N MET A 82 6.66 -9.61 -5.60
CA MET A 82 5.58 -9.03 -4.82
C MET A 82 4.28 -8.86 -5.62
N SER A 83 4.39 -8.53 -6.91
CA SER A 83 3.23 -8.44 -7.82
C SER A 83 2.58 -9.79 -8.13
N GLY A 84 3.33 -10.89 -7.91
CA GLY A 84 2.82 -12.24 -8.03
C GLY A 84 1.85 -12.64 -6.91
N LEU A 85 1.88 -11.94 -5.77
CA LEU A 85 1.00 -12.22 -4.62
C LEU A 85 -0.47 -11.94 -4.97
N GLU A 86 -1.36 -12.84 -4.55
CA GLU A 86 -2.80 -12.67 -4.75
C GLU A 86 -3.34 -11.40 -4.07
N SER A 87 -2.78 -11.02 -2.91
CA SER A 87 -3.10 -9.78 -2.20
C SER A 87 -2.73 -8.51 -3.00
N ALA A 88 -1.71 -8.58 -3.86
CA ALA A 88 -1.27 -7.47 -4.71
C ALA A 88 -2.14 -7.27 -5.97
N LYS A 89 -2.87 -8.31 -6.38
CA LYS A 89 -3.73 -8.32 -7.57
C LYS A 89 -5.15 -7.84 -7.31
N LYS A 90 -5.52 -7.65 -6.03
CA LYS A 90 -6.86 -7.20 -5.63
C LYS A 90 -7.18 -5.80 -6.14
N SER A 91 -8.46 -5.52 -6.34
CA SER A 91 -8.97 -4.22 -6.78
C SER A 91 -8.87 -3.15 -5.67
N HIS A 92 -9.11 -1.88 -6.02
CA HIS A 92 -9.13 -0.78 -5.05
C HIS A 92 -10.23 -0.88 -3.97
N LEU A 93 -11.20 -1.79 -4.16
CA LEU A 93 -12.27 -2.06 -3.20
C LEU A 93 -11.94 -3.22 -2.25
N GLU A 94 -11.05 -4.11 -2.66
CA GLU A 94 -10.79 -5.39 -1.98
C GLU A 94 -9.37 -5.50 -1.43
N ALA A 95 -8.46 -4.64 -1.88
CA ALA A 95 -7.09 -4.64 -1.43
C ALA A 95 -7.01 -4.40 0.08
N ASN A 96 -6.11 -5.15 0.73
CA ASN A 96 -5.86 -5.06 2.15
C ASN A 96 -4.36 -4.97 2.39
N TRP A 97 -3.92 -3.86 2.98
CA TRP A 97 -2.52 -3.58 3.24
C TRP A 97 -1.93 -4.55 4.26
N GLU A 98 -2.65 -4.85 5.34
CA GLU A 98 -2.21 -5.81 6.37
C GLU A 98 -2.08 -7.23 5.82
N GLU A 99 -3.02 -7.65 4.96
CA GLU A 99 -2.92 -8.95 4.28
C GLU A 99 -1.70 -9.03 3.36
N PHE A 100 -1.42 -7.93 2.64
CA PHE A 100 -0.23 -7.83 1.80
C PHE A 100 1.06 -7.93 2.64
N LYS A 101 1.17 -7.15 3.73
CA LYS A 101 2.30 -7.24 4.67
C LYS A 101 2.49 -8.66 5.21
N LYS A 102 1.41 -9.29 5.67
CA LYS A 102 1.45 -10.66 6.20
C LYS A 102 1.93 -11.68 5.15
N LYS A 103 1.56 -11.50 3.88
CA LYS A 103 2.01 -12.39 2.80
C LYS A 103 3.47 -12.19 2.42
N LEU A 104 4.02 -10.99 2.63
CA LEU A 104 5.44 -10.72 2.42
C LEU A 104 6.31 -11.30 3.54
N THR A 105 5.82 -11.30 4.77
CA THR A 105 6.55 -11.77 5.96
C THR A 105 6.31 -13.25 6.29
N ALA A 106 5.55 -13.98 5.46
CA ALA A 106 5.18 -15.39 5.70
C ALA A 106 6.12 -16.35 4.97
#